data_AF-A0A9J6HBV6-F1
#
_entry.id   AF-A0A9J6HBV6-F1
#
_cell.length_a   1.000
_cell.length_b   1.000
_cell.length_c   1.000
_cell.angle_alpha   90.00
_cell.angle_beta   90.00
_cell.angle_gamma   90.00
#
_symmetry.space_group_name_H-M   'P 1'
#
loop_
_entity.id
_entity.type
_entity.pdbx_description
1 polymer ?
#
loop_
_entity_poly.entity_id
_entity_poly.type
_entity_poly.pdbx_seq_one_letter_code
_entity_poly.pdbx_strand_id
1 'polypeptide(L)'
;MAASPSSKPRFDPSSPVVSLEDGRMTAGETLRSWGSPPSRVLSRSRGPGSPLAHRKRDVPERPRAEAQATEQAAGNDSRDPRSPPTTSNFTSPLAPMDRDIRVGSPAWNARELRRLFFVVAFALALVAAFVLIAYLFRGLAFAVRATSYCEASECLRHVELLTHGLNRSIDPCQDFQGYVCSTWNPDSRFPEVSATALDDLAISWLDDLPNMLEESAKEWPVARKPLAMFQSCVRRGNVSSDFNRREFLDFLRVLRLSWPEKPANGHDVKHILVDLVVRWELTLWLRVRLIKHPFVPDAWRLLLTHARASSIRLFTENHKRVMARDSGYSRYWKLLYSFVKGASPGPEGDDFISTSARLQSDYVALLLKIEAFKDRYEPMILPIATVQELMPGSIIEDIQEQFQYRFNIHDVAFAHMNLSPALTVFLTEVGETDFLWHLSWEFVQMYAPMVDRGLLEEIVDDAQHATFYLRLLCAREVDTIYSPLLAALYSRVRLTDVGRSRTSFLFQSLVKTSVQRLKEVTWLEDDTKQFLSSKLEAVVVRLWPSSLFDDPRQVDEVYSSCPDNEPPSRGSG
;
A
#
# COMPACT_ATOMS: atom_id res chain seq x y z
N MET A 1 -15.75 22.44 64.81
CA MET A 1 -16.77 21.48 65.27
C MET A 1 -16.69 20.29 64.32
N ALA A 2 -15.85 19.30 64.64
CA ALA A 2 -16.19 17.97 65.18
C ALA A 2 -16.88 17.07 64.13
N ALA A 3 -16.51 15.82 63.85
CA ALA A 3 -15.46 14.91 64.29
C ALA A 3 -15.36 13.75 63.26
N SER A 4 -14.24 13.04 63.25
CA SER A 4 -14.02 11.77 62.53
C SER A 4 -14.73 10.60 63.25
N PRO A 5 -14.87 9.40 62.64
CA PRO A 5 -13.85 8.38 62.94
C PRO A 5 -13.49 7.41 61.80
N SER A 6 -12.37 6.74 62.05
CA SER A 6 -11.61 5.77 61.27
C SER A 6 -12.24 4.38 61.08
N SER A 7 -11.88 3.70 59.99
CA SER A 7 -11.61 2.25 60.00
C SER A 7 -10.59 1.86 58.93
N LYS A 8 -9.55 1.11 59.34
CA LYS A 8 -8.42 0.58 58.55
C LYS A 8 -8.83 -0.51 57.54
N PRO A 9 -8.06 -0.72 56.45
CA PRO A 9 -8.18 -1.88 55.56
C PRO A 9 -7.31 -3.07 56.01
N ARG A 10 -7.69 -4.28 55.58
CA ARG A 10 -7.04 -5.57 55.86
C ARG A 10 -6.28 -6.05 54.59
N PHE A 11 -4.98 -6.31 54.74
CA PHE A 11 -4.01 -6.92 53.78
C PHE A 11 -4.31 -8.42 53.57
N ASP A 12 -4.37 -8.96 52.33
CA ASP A 12 -3.33 -9.64 51.49
C ASP A 12 -3.21 -11.16 51.81
N PRO A 13 -2.78 -12.14 50.95
CA PRO A 13 -1.84 -12.07 49.81
C PRO A 13 -2.08 -12.98 48.59
N SER A 14 -1.49 -12.63 47.43
CA SER A 14 -0.59 -13.52 46.63
C SER A 14 -0.22 -12.92 45.27
N SER A 15 0.84 -12.11 45.26
CA SER A 15 1.75 -11.96 44.12
C SER A 15 2.93 -12.93 44.29
N PRO A 16 3.79 -13.07 43.27
CA PRO A 16 5.16 -12.69 43.54
C PRO A 16 5.69 -11.67 42.52
N VAL A 17 6.10 -10.54 43.08
CA VAL A 17 7.08 -9.62 42.52
C VAL A 17 8.45 -10.25 42.72
N VAL A 18 9.28 -10.29 41.67
CA VAL A 18 10.72 -10.57 41.79
C VAL A 18 11.46 -9.28 41.47
N SER A 19 12.10 -8.72 42.48
CA SER A 19 13.15 -7.70 42.37
C SER A 19 14.51 -8.39 42.25
N LEU A 20 15.43 -7.82 41.46
CA LEU A 20 16.86 -8.08 41.57
C LEU A 20 17.62 -6.74 41.36
N GLU A 21 18.32 -6.34 42.40
CA GLU A 21 19.25 -5.21 42.50
C GLU A 21 20.61 -5.51 41.83
N ASP A 22 21.31 -4.43 41.49
CA ASP A 22 22.75 -4.20 41.46
C ASP A 22 23.73 -5.23 40.86
N GLY A 23 24.40 -4.79 39.78
CA GLY A 23 25.66 -5.35 39.30
C GLY A 23 26.48 -4.32 38.51
N ARG A 24 27.38 -3.60 39.21
CA ARG A 24 28.54 -2.93 38.57
C ARG A 24 29.59 -3.99 38.19
N MET A 25 30.13 -3.92 36.97
CA MET A 25 31.56 -4.18 36.63
C MET A 25 31.79 -3.90 35.13
N THR A 26 32.49 -2.82 34.79
CA THR A 26 33.91 -2.72 34.34
C THR A 26 34.10 -2.76 32.82
N ALA A 27 34.75 -1.70 32.32
CA ALA A 27 35.30 -1.57 30.98
C ALA A 27 36.54 -2.44 30.78
N GLY A 28 36.75 -2.92 29.55
CA GLY A 28 38.04 -3.48 29.09
C GLY A 28 37.90 -4.44 27.92
N GLU A 29 38.22 -3.95 26.71
CA GLU A 29 38.92 -4.62 25.58
C GLU A 29 38.36 -5.96 25.02
N THR A 30 38.33 -6.30 23.72
CA THR A 30 38.77 -5.75 22.44
C THR A 30 38.18 -6.64 21.31
N LEU A 31 38.19 -6.15 20.06
CA LEU A 31 38.39 -6.90 18.80
C LEU A 31 37.27 -7.80 18.23
N ARG A 32 36.57 -7.33 17.17
CA ARG A 32 36.96 -7.56 15.75
C ARG A 32 35.94 -6.97 14.76
N SER A 33 36.48 -6.08 13.92
CA SER A 33 35.98 -5.63 12.64
C SER A 33 35.61 -6.78 11.69
N TRP A 34 34.44 -6.71 11.06
CA TRP A 34 34.20 -7.36 9.78
C TRP A 34 34.03 -6.28 8.72
N GLY A 35 35.04 -6.21 7.85
CA GLY A 35 35.14 -5.24 6.77
C GLY A 35 34.25 -5.58 5.58
N SER A 36 33.82 -4.54 4.91
CA SER A 36 33.15 -4.55 3.61
C SER A 36 34.06 -5.17 2.52
N PRO A 37 33.51 -5.95 1.57
CA PRO A 37 34.27 -6.37 0.40
C PRO A 37 34.38 -5.23 -0.64
N PRO A 38 35.47 -5.18 -1.42
CA PRO A 38 35.77 -4.07 -2.32
C PRO A 38 35.03 -4.18 -3.66
N SER A 39 34.51 -3.04 -4.12
CA SER A 39 33.95 -2.81 -5.44
C SER A 39 35.04 -2.96 -6.52
N ARG A 40 34.98 -4.04 -7.31
CA ARG A 40 35.78 -4.14 -8.55
C ARG A 40 35.08 -3.38 -9.66
N VAL A 41 35.72 -2.28 -10.06
CA VAL A 41 35.53 -1.58 -11.31
C VAL A 41 35.88 -2.52 -12.46
N LEU A 42 34.89 -2.83 -13.32
CA LEU A 42 35.14 -3.39 -14.64
C LEU A 42 34.66 -2.38 -15.68
N SER A 43 35.62 -1.61 -16.16
CA SER A 43 35.58 -0.86 -17.42
C SER A 43 35.28 -1.81 -18.58
N ARG A 44 34.22 -1.54 -19.35
CA ARG A 44 34.08 -2.14 -20.68
C ARG A 44 33.87 -1.05 -21.74
N SER A 45 34.88 -0.99 -22.60
CA SER A 45 35.06 -0.16 -23.77
C SER A 45 33.93 -0.30 -24.79
N ARG A 46 33.52 0.83 -25.36
CA ARG A 46 32.78 0.92 -26.64
C ARG A 46 33.70 0.59 -27.81
N GLY A 47 33.18 -0.12 -28.80
CA GLY A 47 33.70 -0.22 -30.16
C GLY A 47 32.68 -0.87 -31.11
N PRO A 48 32.59 -0.47 -32.39
CA PRO A 48 31.35 -0.46 -33.18
C PRO A 48 31.29 -1.52 -34.31
N GLY A 49 30.09 -1.81 -34.85
CA GLY A 49 29.96 -2.59 -36.09
C GLY A 49 28.56 -3.18 -36.37
N SER A 50 27.90 -2.62 -37.39
CA SER A 50 26.56 -2.88 -38.00
C SER A 50 26.40 -4.27 -38.69
N PRO A 51 25.43 -4.52 -39.63
CA PRO A 51 23.94 -4.54 -39.59
C PRO A 51 23.34 -5.87 -40.20
N LEU A 52 22.01 -5.90 -40.47
CA LEU A 52 21.23 -6.81 -41.37
C LEU A 52 20.71 -8.15 -40.75
N ALA A 53 19.56 -8.76 -41.10
CA ALA A 53 18.45 -8.47 -42.02
C ALA A 53 17.24 -9.43 -41.75
N HIS A 54 16.08 -9.04 -42.26
CA HIS A 54 14.84 -9.76 -42.57
C HIS A 54 14.76 -11.31 -42.47
N ARG A 55 13.64 -11.81 -41.91
CA ARG A 55 12.84 -12.85 -42.59
C ARG A 55 11.36 -12.85 -42.16
N LYS A 56 10.48 -12.54 -43.12
CA LYS A 56 9.03 -12.85 -43.14
C LYS A 56 8.81 -14.34 -43.41
N ARG A 57 7.69 -14.88 -42.89
CA ARG A 57 6.79 -15.92 -43.45
C ARG A 57 5.92 -16.45 -42.31
N ASP A 58 4.68 -16.88 -42.47
CA ASP A 58 3.55 -16.60 -43.36
C ASP A 58 2.38 -17.30 -42.64
N VAL A 59 1.23 -16.65 -42.60
CA VAL A 59 -0.03 -17.20 -42.06
C VAL A 59 -0.69 -18.07 -43.13
N PRO A 60 -1.51 -19.07 -42.76
CA PRO A 60 -2.83 -19.07 -43.38
C PRO A 60 -4.00 -19.28 -42.40
N GLU A 61 -5.06 -18.58 -42.79
CA GLU A 61 -6.44 -18.45 -42.31
C GLU A 61 -7.25 -19.77 -42.15
N ARG A 62 -8.11 -19.80 -41.11
CA ARG A 62 -9.59 -20.07 -41.03
C ARG A 62 -10.25 -21.14 -41.95
N PRO A 63 -11.42 -21.76 -41.61
CA PRO A 63 -12.60 -21.09 -41.01
C PRO A 63 -13.54 -21.88 -40.06
N ARG A 64 -14.56 -21.13 -39.62
CA ARG A 64 -15.79 -21.35 -38.81
C ARG A 64 -16.75 -22.47 -39.27
N ALA A 65 -17.48 -23.06 -38.29
CA ALA A 65 -18.94 -23.34 -38.26
C ALA A 65 -19.29 -23.88 -36.84
N GLU A 66 -20.22 -23.33 -36.03
CA GLU A 66 -21.70 -23.50 -36.02
C GLU A 66 -22.13 -24.99 -36.12
N ALA A 67 -23.02 -25.60 -35.32
CA ALA A 67 -24.08 -25.13 -34.42
C ALA A 67 -24.58 -26.27 -33.47
N GLN A 68 -25.23 -25.86 -32.38
CA GLN A 68 -26.51 -26.31 -31.78
C GLN A 68 -26.82 -27.78 -31.40
N ALA A 69 -27.23 -27.91 -30.12
CA ALA A 69 -28.40 -28.62 -29.56
C ALA A 69 -28.41 -30.17 -29.56
N THR A 70 -29.04 -30.93 -28.65
CA THR A 70 -30.05 -30.72 -27.59
C THR A 70 -30.11 -32.03 -26.75
N GLU A 71 -30.57 -31.98 -25.49
CA GLU A 71 -31.39 -32.96 -24.74
C GLU A 71 -31.01 -34.48 -24.71
N GLN A 72 -31.24 -35.33 -23.72
CA GLN A 72 -32.11 -35.47 -22.54
C GLN A 72 -31.51 -36.69 -21.76
N ALA A 73 -31.31 -36.65 -20.45
CA ALA A 73 -32.20 -37.15 -19.39
C ALA A 73 -32.31 -38.69 -19.23
N ALA A 74 -32.26 -39.10 -17.94
CA ALA A 74 -32.55 -40.39 -17.32
C ALA A 74 -31.47 -41.50 -17.44
N GLY A 75 -31.04 -42.19 -16.39
CA GLY A 75 -31.52 -42.28 -15.01
C GLY A 75 -31.51 -43.75 -14.55
N ASN A 76 -30.73 -44.04 -13.50
CA ASN A 76 -30.74 -45.25 -12.64
C ASN A 76 -30.43 -46.60 -13.34
N ASP A 77 -29.87 -47.63 -12.69
CA ASP A 77 -29.76 -47.94 -11.28
C ASP A 77 -28.53 -48.83 -11.01
N SER A 78 -28.09 -48.81 -9.77
CA SER A 78 -26.97 -49.51 -9.16
C SER A 78 -27.31 -50.98 -8.86
N ARG A 79 -26.30 -51.86 -8.84
CA ARG A 79 -25.86 -52.57 -7.61
C ARG A 79 -24.74 -53.58 -7.85
N ASP A 80 -23.74 -53.44 -6.99
CA ASP A 80 -22.61 -54.34 -6.71
C ASP A 80 -23.03 -55.60 -5.92
N PRO A 81 -22.17 -56.64 -5.86
CA PRO A 81 -22.43 -57.94 -5.25
C PRO A 81 -21.80 -58.11 -3.86
N ARG A 82 -22.35 -59.00 -3.02
CA ARG A 82 -21.64 -59.67 -1.91
C ARG A 82 -22.10 -61.13 -1.75
N SER A 83 -21.12 -61.97 -1.42
CA SER A 83 -21.06 -63.42 -1.24
C SER A 83 -21.52 -63.89 0.18
N PRO A 84 -21.20 -65.12 0.65
CA PRO A 84 -21.76 -66.47 0.37
C PRO A 84 -22.44 -67.08 1.64
N PRO A 85 -22.84 -68.38 1.67
CA PRO A 85 -22.22 -69.27 2.66
C PRO A 85 -22.12 -70.79 2.33
N THR A 86 -21.54 -71.49 3.30
CA THR A 86 -20.98 -72.83 3.53
C THR A 86 -21.93 -74.05 3.69
N THR A 87 -21.43 -75.21 3.23
CA THR A 87 -21.45 -76.63 3.71
C THR A 87 -22.49 -77.17 4.72
N SER A 88 -23.07 -78.37 4.45
CA SER A 88 -22.71 -79.66 5.10
C SER A 88 -23.62 -80.86 4.74
N ASN A 89 -23.06 -82.06 4.94
CA ASN A 89 -23.39 -83.43 4.53
C ASN A 89 -24.72 -84.05 5.04
N PHE A 90 -25.21 -85.12 4.38
CA PHE A 90 -25.65 -86.39 5.01
C PHE A 90 -25.78 -87.55 3.98
N THR A 91 -25.78 -88.78 4.50
CA THR A 91 -25.32 -90.09 3.99
C THR A 91 -26.23 -90.92 3.04
N SER A 92 -25.60 -91.82 2.27
CA SER A 92 -26.14 -92.93 1.42
C SER A 92 -26.63 -94.16 2.25
N PRO A 93 -27.26 -95.23 1.68
CA PRO A 93 -26.54 -96.26 0.86
C PRO A 93 -27.33 -97.14 -0.19
N LEU A 94 -26.54 -97.73 -1.13
CA LEU A 94 -26.66 -99.04 -1.87
C LEU A 94 -27.86 -99.27 -2.84
N ALA A 95 -27.78 -99.86 -4.04
CA ALA A 95 -26.88 -100.86 -4.66
C ALA A 95 -26.97 -100.82 -6.23
N PRO A 96 -26.37 -101.72 -7.05
CA PRO A 96 -25.47 -101.36 -8.15
C PRO A 96 -25.98 -101.68 -9.58
N MET A 97 -25.35 -101.11 -10.62
CA MET A 97 -25.28 -101.75 -11.93
C MET A 97 -24.01 -101.36 -12.69
N ASP A 98 -23.32 -102.40 -13.11
CA ASP A 98 -22.04 -102.52 -13.78
C ASP A 98 -22.11 -102.08 -15.25
N ARG A 99 -21.05 -101.43 -15.77
CA ARG A 99 -20.61 -101.49 -17.17
C ARG A 99 -19.34 -100.67 -17.43
N ASP A 100 -18.28 -101.40 -17.75
CA ASP A 100 -17.01 -100.96 -18.34
C ASP A 100 -17.17 -100.00 -19.53
N ILE A 101 -16.47 -98.86 -19.49
CA ILE A 101 -16.09 -98.10 -20.70
C ILE A 101 -14.60 -97.77 -20.65
N ARG A 102 -13.91 -98.26 -21.68
CA ARG A 102 -12.47 -98.21 -21.93
C ARG A 102 -11.95 -96.78 -22.06
N VAL A 103 -10.81 -96.51 -21.44
CA VAL A 103 -9.96 -95.33 -21.67
C VAL A 103 -9.28 -95.48 -23.04
N GLY A 104 -9.75 -94.71 -24.02
CA GLY A 104 -9.07 -94.51 -25.30
C GLY A 104 -8.40 -93.13 -25.32
N SER A 105 -7.08 -93.10 -25.49
CA SER A 105 -6.32 -91.89 -25.81
C SER A 105 -6.78 -91.35 -27.18
N PRO A 106 -7.11 -90.05 -27.32
CA PRO A 106 -7.50 -89.52 -28.63
C PRO A 106 -6.24 -89.30 -29.48
N ALA A 107 -6.06 -90.16 -30.49
CA ALA A 107 -5.22 -89.83 -31.63
C ALA A 107 -5.87 -88.64 -32.37
N TRP A 108 -5.21 -87.49 -32.38
CA TRP A 108 -5.71 -86.27 -32.97
C TRP A 108 -5.82 -86.38 -34.50
N ASN A 109 -7.04 -86.21 -35.03
CA ASN A 109 -7.27 -86.08 -36.47
C ASN A 109 -6.74 -84.72 -36.97
N ALA A 110 -6.03 -84.69 -38.09
CA ALA A 110 -5.45 -83.49 -38.70
C ALA A 110 -6.45 -82.34 -39.00
N ARG A 111 -7.77 -82.60 -38.93
CA ARG A 111 -8.85 -81.60 -39.06
C ARG A 111 -9.19 -80.92 -37.72
N GLU A 112 -9.06 -81.61 -36.59
CA GLU A 112 -9.29 -81.07 -35.24
C GLU A 112 -8.14 -80.14 -34.81
N LEU A 113 -6.89 -80.52 -35.12
CA LEU A 113 -5.72 -79.64 -34.96
C LEU A 113 -5.83 -78.35 -35.78
N ARG A 114 -6.42 -78.42 -36.99
CA ARG A 114 -6.64 -77.25 -37.84
C ARG A 114 -7.70 -76.31 -37.26
N ARG A 115 -8.77 -76.85 -36.68
CA ARG A 115 -9.82 -76.07 -35.99
C ARG A 115 -9.29 -75.41 -34.72
N LEU A 116 -8.53 -76.14 -33.89
CA LEU A 116 -7.87 -75.57 -32.71
C LEU A 116 -6.86 -74.49 -33.08
N PHE A 117 -6.09 -74.69 -34.15
CA PHE A 117 -5.18 -73.67 -34.64
C PHE A 117 -5.92 -72.37 -35.02
N PHE A 118 -7.05 -72.45 -35.73
CA PHE A 118 -7.86 -71.26 -36.04
C PHE A 118 -8.49 -70.61 -34.81
N VAL A 119 -8.95 -71.39 -33.82
CA VAL A 119 -9.51 -70.86 -32.57
C VAL A 119 -8.45 -70.17 -31.73
N VAL A 120 -7.26 -70.77 -31.59
CA VAL A 120 -6.13 -70.19 -30.84
C VAL A 120 -5.58 -68.97 -31.57
N ALA A 121 -5.44 -69.01 -32.90
CA ALA A 121 -5.01 -67.86 -33.69
C ALA A 121 -6.01 -66.69 -33.61
N PHE A 122 -7.32 -66.99 -33.62
CA PHE A 122 -8.37 -65.99 -33.44
C PHE A 122 -8.35 -65.40 -32.02
N ALA A 123 -8.18 -66.24 -31.00
CA ALA A 123 -8.04 -65.78 -29.61
C ALA A 123 -6.79 -64.89 -29.43
N LEU A 124 -5.65 -65.27 -30.01
CA LEU A 124 -4.42 -64.46 -29.98
C LEU A 124 -4.59 -63.14 -30.75
N ALA A 125 -5.30 -63.16 -31.89
CA ALA A 125 -5.63 -61.95 -32.64
C ALA A 125 -6.54 -61.01 -31.84
N LEU A 126 -7.54 -61.55 -31.11
CA LEU A 126 -8.40 -60.77 -30.23
C LEU A 126 -7.62 -60.18 -29.04
N VAL A 127 -6.70 -60.94 -28.43
CA VAL A 127 -5.84 -60.44 -27.35
C VAL A 127 -4.90 -59.35 -27.89
N ALA A 128 -4.28 -59.55 -29.06
CA ALA A 128 -3.42 -58.55 -29.68
C ALA A 128 -4.20 -57.28 -30.05
N ALA A 129 -5.42 -57.42 -30.58
CA ALA A 129 -6.32 -56.31 -30.85
C ALA A 129 -6.72 -55.58 -29.56
N PHE A 130 -7.04 -56.30 -28.48
CA PHE A 130 -7.37 -55.71 -27.19
C PHE A 130 -6.18 -54.95 -26.58
N VAL A 131 -4.96 -55.50 -26.66
CA VAL A 131 -3.74 -54.83 -26.22
C VAL A 131 -3.44 -53.59 -27.06
N LEU A 132 -3.61 -53.66 -28.38
CA LEU A 132 -3.45 -52.53 -29.29
C LEU A 132 -4.46 -51.42 -28.97
N ILE A 133 -5.73 -51.80 -28.80
CA ILE A 133 -6.81 -50.88 -28.40
C ILE A 133 -6.48 -50.26 -27.04
N ALA A 134 -6.07 -51.04 -26.03
CA ALA A 134 -5.68 -50.52 -24.72
C ALA A 134 -4.45 -49.59 -24.80
N TYR A 135 -3.50 -49.85 -25.70
CA TYR A 135 -2.33 -48.99 -25.92
C TYR A 135 -2.73 -47.67 -26.60
N LEU A 136 -3.61 -47.74 -27.61
CA LEU A 136 -4.18 -46.57 -28.28
C LEU A 136 -5.05 -45.74 -27.30
N PHE A 137 -5.88 -46.39 -26.48
CA PHE A 137 -6.65 -45.73 -25.42
C PHE A 137 -5.78 -45.13 -24.33
N ARG A 138 -4.65 -45.74 -23.97
CA ARG A 138 -3.66 -45.11 -23.06
C ARG A 138 -2.99 -43.90 -23.69
N GLY A 139 -2.63 -43.96 -24.97
CA GLY A 139 -2.10 -42.82 -25.71
C GLY A 139 -3.11 -41.67 -25.83
N LEU A 140 -4.37 -42.00 -26.10
CA LEU A 140 -5.48 -41.04 -26.16
C LEU A 140 -5.79 -40.46 -24.78
N ALA A 141 -5.85 -41.28 -23.73
CA ALA A 141 -6.07 -40.83 -22.35
C ALA A 141 -4.89 -39.99 -21.81
N PHE A 142 -3.66 -40.25 -22.27
CA PHE A 142 -2.49 -39.43 -21.96
C PHE A 142 -2.53 -38.08 -22.69
N ALA A 143 -2.97 -38.06 -23.96
CA ALA A 143 -3.18 -36.82 -24.71
C ALA A 143 -4.37 -35.98 -24.18
N VAL A 144 -5.38 -36.64 -23.60
CA VAL A 144 -6.57 -36.01 -22.99
C VAL A 144 -6.33 -35.55 -21.54
N ARG A 145 -5.14 -35.76 -20.96
CA ARG A 145 -4.67 -34.90 -19.86
C ARG A 145 -4.28 -33.53 -20.41
N ALA A 146 -5.25 -32.85 -21.03
CA ALA A 146 -5.18 -31.43 -21.28
C ALA A 146 -5.06 -30.77 -19.90
N THR A 147 -3.86 -30.30 -19.58
CA THR A 147 -3.67 -29.36 -18.47
C THR A 147 -4.62 -28.19 -18.74
N SER A 148 -5.73 -28.12 -18.01
CA SER A 148 -6.69 -27.03 -18.14
C SER A 148 -6.01 -25.74 -17.69
N TYR A 149 -5.62 -24.88 -18.63
CA TYR A 149 -5.16 -23.53 -18.32
C TYR A 149 -6.36 -22.58 -18.32
N CYS A 150 -6.26 -21.51 -17.54
CA CYS A 150 -7.31 -20.51 -17.49
C CYS A 150 -7.24 -19.62 -18.74
N GLU A 151 -8.29 -19.65 -19.57
CA GLU A 151 -8.43 -18.80 -20.76
C GLU A 151 -9.24 -17.53 -20.51
N ALA A 152 -9.71 -17.31 -19.27
CA ALA A 152 -10.42 -16.09 -18.93
C ALA A 152 -9.51 -14.86 -19.15
N SER A 153 -10.09 -13.78 -19.67
CA SER A 153 -9.36 -12.52 -19.93
C SER A 153 -8.59 -12.02 -18.72
N GLU A 154 -9.18 -12.13 -17.52
CA GLU A 154 -8.54 -11.74 -16.27
C GLU A 154 -7.29 -12.59 -15.96
N CYS A 155 -7.33 -13.89 -16.23
CA CYS A 155 -6.17 -14.77 -16.05
C CYS A 155 -5.05 -14.40 -17.02
N LEU A 156 -5.38 -14.18 -18.29
CA LEU A 156 -4.39 -13.81 -19.31
C LEU A 156 -3.73 -12.46 -18.99
N ARG A 157 -4.51 -11.48 -18.54
CA ARG A 157 -4.01 -10.17 -18.10
C ARG A 157 -3.06 -10.30 -16.90
N HIS A 158 -3.37 -11.15 -15.92
CA HIS A 158 -2.48 -11.39 -14.78
C HIS A 158 -1.20 -12.11 -15.19
N VAL A 159 -1.27 -13.08 -16.09
CA VAL A 159 -0.08 -13.78 -16.59
C VAL A 159 0.85 -12.80 -17.30
N GLU A 160 0.32 -11.93 -18.15
CA GLU A 160 1.11 -10.88 -18.81
C GLU A 160 1.86 -10.02 -17.78
N LEU A 161 1.12 -9.49 -16.80
CA LEU A 161 1.64 -8.62 -15.74
C LEU A 161 2.72 -9.31 -14.90
N LEU A 162 2.52 -10.58 -14.54
CA LEU A 162 3.51 -11.38 -13.84
C LEU A 162 4.75 -11.62 -14.71
N THR A 163 4.57 -12.05 -15.95
CA THR A 163 5.70 -12.38 -16.84
C THR A 163 6.56 -11.17 -17.18
N HIS A 164 6.00 -9.96 -17.15
CA HIS A 164 6.73 -8.73 -17.38
C HIS A 164 7.78 -8.44 -16.30
N GLY A 165 7.53 -8.82 -15.04
CA GLY A 165 8.49 -8.66 -13.94
C GLY A 165 9.53 -9.77 -13.83
N LEU A 166 9.25 -10.95 -14.41
CA LEU A 166 10.08 -12.13 -14.25
C LEU A 166 11.39 -12.09 -15.06
N ASN A 167 12.50 -12.34 -14.40
CA ASN A 167 13.78 -12.64 -15.00
C ASN A 167 14.13 -14.12 -14.87
N ARG A 168 13.83 -14.89 -15.91
CA ARG A 168 14.05 -16.35 -15.93
C ARG A 168 15.53 -16.77 -15.98
N SER A 169 16.45 -15.81 -16.06
CA SER A 169 17.90 -16.09 -16.03
C SER A 169 18.46 -16.16 -14.61
N ILE A 170 17.67 -15.77 -13.60
CA ILE A 170 18.03 -15.83 -12.19
C ILE A 170 17.40 -17.09 -11.58
N ASP A 171 18.11 -17.79 -10.69
CA ASP A 171 17.54 -18.94 -9.98
C ASP A 171 16.68 -18.42 -8.80
N PRO A 172 15.35 -18.68 -8.76
CA PRO A 172 14.50 -18.24 -7.66
C PRO A 172 14.90 -18.83 -6.30
N CYS A 173 15.62 -19.94 -6.26
CA CYS A 173 16.14 -20.53 -5.02
C CYS A 173 17.36 -19.76 -4.48
N GLN A 174 18.04 -18.97 -5.33
CA GLN A 174 19.20 -18.15 -4.95
C GLN A 174 18.81 -16.69 -4.73
N ASP A 175 17.98 -16.15 -5.63
CA ASP A 175 17.50 -14.76 -5.57
C ASP A 175 16.07 -14.67 -6.11
N PHE A 176 15.10 -14.91 -5.24
CA PHE A 176 13.68 -14.81 -5.58
C PHE A 176 13.28 -13.38 -5.95
N GLN A 177 13.89 -12.36 -5.33
CA GLN A 177 13.56 -10.96 -5.62
C GLN A 177 14.05 -10.58 -7.01
N GLY A 178 15.29 -10.92 -7.37
CA GLY A 178 15.84 -10.74 -8.70
C GLY A 178 15.03 -11.51 -9.75
N TYR A 179 14.65 -12.75 -9.43
CA TYR A 179 13.80 -13.55 -10.32
C TYR A 179 12.44 -12.90 -10.59
N VAL A 180 11.79 -12.31 -9.58
CA VAL A 180 10.41 -11.78 -9.72
C VAL A 180 10.33 -10.32 -10.16
N CYS A 181 11.35 -9.51 -9.84
CA CYS A 181 11.26 -8.05 -9.99
C CYS A 181 12.32 -7.44 -10.89
N SER A 182 13.37 -8.15 -11.34
CA SER A 182 14.51 -7.46 -12.00
C SER A 182 14.23 -6.97 -13.42
N THR A 183 13.15 -7.39 -14.07
CA THR A 183 12.70 -6.80 -15.34
C THR A 183 11.53 -5.83 -15.16
N TRP A 184 11.02 -5.67 -13.94
CA TRP A 184 10.04 -4.63 -13.67
C TRP A 184 10.70 -3.27 -13.84
N ASN A 185 10.11 -2.45 -14.70
CA ASN A 185 10.46 -1.05 -14.85
C ASN A 185 9.28 -0.22 -14.37
N PRO A 186 9.51 0.84 -13.58
CA PRO A 186 8.46 1.79 -13.23
C PRO A 186 7.86 2.39 -14.49
N ASP A 187 6.60 2.83 -14.41
CA ASP A 187 5.91 3.47 -15.54
C ASP A 187 6.79 4.58 -16.13
N SER A 188 7.14 4.45 -17.41
CA SER A 188 8.07 5.37 -18.09
C SER A 188 7.50 6.77 -18.24
N ARG A 189 6.21 6.97 -17.97
CA ARG A 189 5.60 8.30 -17.84
C ARG A 189 6.02 9.00 -16.54
N PHE A 190 6.43 8.26 -15.50
CA PHE A 190 6.60 8.75 -14.13
C PHE A 190 7.85 8.21 -13.40
N PRO A 191 9.04 8.14 -14.03
CA PRO A 191 10.20 7.47 -13.45
C PRO A 191 10.73 8.10 -12.14
N GLU A 192 10.35 9.35 -11.86
CA GLU A 192 10.84 10.12 -10.71
C GLU A 192 9.96 9.98 -9.45
N VAL A 193 8.69 9.62 -9.64
CA VAL A 193 7.70 9.46 -8.55
C VAL A 193 7.27 8.02 -8.34
N SER A 194 7.51 7.14 -9.31
CA SER A 194 7.28 5.71 -9.19
C SER A 194 8.55 4.99 -8.77
N ALA A 195 8.62 4.60 -7.50
CA ALA A 195 9.69 3.73 -6.99
C ALA A 195 9.25 2.27 -6.88
N THR A 196 7.93 2.02 -6.84
CA THR A 196 7.34 0.71 -6.60
C THR A 196 6.06 0.53 -7.41
N ALA A 197 5.64 -0.73 -7.62
CA ALA A 197 4.36 -1.05 -8.24
C ALA A 197 3.14 -0.49 -7.47
N LEU A 198 3.29 -0.21 -6.16
CA LEU A 198 2.25 0.45 -5.37
C LEU A 198 2.15 1.94 -5.71
N ASP A 199 3.27 2.58 -6.02
CA ASP A 199 3.30 3.98 -6.47
C ASP A 199 2.61 4.10 -7.84
N ASP A 200 2.89 3.19 -8.78
CA ASP A 200 2.22 3.14 -10.08
C ASP A 200 0.69 3.04 -9.92
N LEU A 201 0.21 2.21 -9.00
CA LEU A 201 -1.22 2.06 -8.73
C LEU A 201 -1.81 3.34 -8.14
N ALA A 202 -1.13 3.96 -7.18
CA ALA A 202 -1.58 5.20 -6.56
C ALA A 202 -1.61 6.37 -7.57
N ILE A 203 -0.59 6.47 -8.42
CA ILE A 203 -0.51 7.47 -9.48
C ILE A 203 -1.63 7.27 -10.50
N SER A 204 -1.86 6.02 -10.93
CA SER A 204 -2.95 5.68 -11.86
C SER A 204 -4.32 6.06 -11.29
N TRP A 205 -4.54 5.83 -9.99
CA TRP A 205 -5.76 6.25 -9.32
C TRP A 205 -5.93 7.77 -9.29
N LEU A 206 -4.87 8.52 -8.94
CA LEU A 206 -4.91 9.98 -8.91
C LEU A 206 -5.11 10.59 -10.30
N ASP A 207 -4.56 9.98 -11.36
CA ASP A 207 -4.74 10.44 -12.73
C ASP A 207 -6.19 10.23 -13.23
N ASP A 208 -6.83 9.12 -12.83
CA ASP A 208 -8.22 8.80 -13.18
C ASP A 208 -9.26 9.47 -12.26
N LEU A 209 -8.81 10.09 -11.16
CA LEU A 209 -9.66 10.76 -10.17
C LEU A 209 -10.70 11.72 -10.79
N PRO A 210 -10.36 12.59 -11.76
CA PRO A 210 -11.34 13.53 -12.33
C PRO A 210 -12.46 12.81 -13.08
N ASN A 211 -12.15 11.75 -13.83
CA ASN A 211 -13.15 10.96 -14.54
C ASN A 211 -14.09 10.25 -13.56
N MET A 212 -13.52 9.66 -12.51
CA MET A 212 -14.28 9.02 -11.44
C MET A 212 -15.24 10.01 -10.77
N LEU A 213 -14.77 11.23 -10.50
CA LEU A 213 -15.56 12.29 -9.89
C LEU A 213 -16.67 12.79 -10.83
N GLU A 214 -16.38 12.99 -12.11
CA GLU A 214 -17.36 13.39 -13.13
C GLU A 214 -18.49 12.37 -13.27
N GLU A 215 -18.16 11.08 -13.32
CA GLU A 215 -19.16 10.01 -13.37
C GLU A 215 -19.98 9.97 -12.09
N SER A 216 -19.31 10.03 -10.93
CA SER A 216 -19.97 10.00 -9.62
C SER A 216 -20.89 11.20 -9.40
N ALA A 217 -20.54 12.38 -9.91
CA ALA A 217 -21.30 13.61 -9.77
C ALA A 217 -22.67 13.60 -10.49
N LYS A 218 -22.91 12.63 -11.38
CA LYS A 218 -24.22 12.42 -12.01
C LYS A 218 -25.25 11.91 -11.01
N GLU A 219 -24.82 11.02 -10.12
CA GLU A 219 -25.69 10.39 -9.11
C GLU A 219 -25.55 11.05 -7.73
N TRP A 220 -24.36 11.54 -7.39
CA TRP A 220 -24.00 12.07 -6.07
C TRP A 220 -23.55 13.53 -6.18
N PRO A 221 -24.45 14.51 -5.95
CA PRO A 221 -24.14 15.93 -6.11
C PRO A 221 -22.93 16.40 -5.29
N VAL A 222 -22.68 15.83 -4.10
CA VAL A 222 -21.49 16.14 -3.29
C VAL A 222 -20.17 15.90 -4.02
N ALA A 223 -20.10 14.96 -4.96
CA ALA A 223 -18.90 14.72 -5.76
C ALA A 223 -18.52 15.92 -6.64
N ARG A 224 -19.44 16.88 -6.85
CA ARG A 224 -19.13 18.13 -7.55
C ARG A 224 -18.17 19.02 -6.75
N LYS A 225 -18.18 18.98 -5.42
CA LYS A 225 -17.28 19.78 -4.57
C LYS A 225 -15.79 19.43 -4.77
N PRO A 226 -15.36 18.15 -4.62
CA PRO A 226 -13.98 17.76 -4.92
C PRO A 226 -13.63 17.93 -6.40
N LEU A 227 -14.57 17.70 -7.32
CA LEU A 227 -14.34 17.94 -8.75
C LEU A 227 -14.06 19.42 -9.04
N ALA A 228 -14.86 20.32 -8.47
CA ALA A 228 -14.70 21.75 -8.65
C ALA A 228 -13.39 22.24 -8.01
N MET A 229 -13.01 21.71 -6.84
CA MET A 229 -11.70 21.96 -6.22
C MET A 229 -10.55 21.52 -7.15
N PHE A 230 -10.60 20.29 -7.68
CA PHE A 230 -9.59 19.78 -8.61
C PHE A 230 -9.44 20.69 -9.83
N GLN A 231 -10.56 21.01 -10.48
CA GLN A 231 -10.56 21.81 -11.70
C GLN A 231 -10.12 23.26 -11.43
N SER A 232 -10.46 23.82 -10.27
CA SER A 232 -9.99 25.15 -9.86
C SER A 232 -8.47 25.18 -9.71
N CYS A 233 -7.90 24.17 -9.05
CA CYS A 233 -6.46 24.01 -8.88
C CYS A 233 -5.73 23.92 -10.23
N VAL A 234 -6.15 22.99 -11.11
CA VAL A 234 -5.51 22.80 -12.42
C VAL A 234 -5.64 24.04 -13.32
N ARG A 235 -6.79 24.74 -13.25
CA ARG A 235 -7.00 25.97 -14.04
C ARG A 235 -6.15 27.13 -13.57
N ARG A 236 -5.92 27.27 -12.26
CA ARG A 236 -5.10 28.35 -11.69
C ARG A 236 -3.66 28.34 -12.24
N GLY A 237 -3.12 27.15 -12.49
CA GLY A 237 -1.81 27.02 -13.16
C GLY A 237 -1.75 27.70 -14.53
N ASN A 238 -2.86 27.88 -15.26
CA ASN A 238 -2.89 28.49 -16.59
C ASN A 238 -3.17 30.01 -16.58
N VAL A 239 -3.29 30.64 -15.40
CA VAL A 239 -3.48 32.09 -15.26
C VAL A 239 -2.13 32.81 -15.39
N SER A 240 -2.14 34.13 -15.60
CA SER A 240 -0.89 34.89 -15.73
C SER A 240 -0.02 34.77 -14.48
N SER A 241 1.28 34.61 -14.69
CA SER A 241 2.25 34.41 -13.60
C SER A 241 2.27 35.59 -12.62
N ASP A 242 2.09 36.82 -13.11
CA ASP A 242 1.98 38.01 -12.27
C ASP A 242 0.77 37.97 -11.32
N PHE A 243 -0.38 37.48 -11.80
CA PHE A 243 -1.58 37.34 -10.97
C PHE A 243 -1.36 36.25 -9.92
N ASN A 244 -0.91 35.07 -10.35
CA ASN A 244 -0.63 33.93 -9.49
C ASN A 244 0.39 34.28 -8.38
N ARG A 245 1.45 35.00 -8.73
CA ARG A 245 2.43 35.53 -7.77
C ARG A 245 1.76 36.43 -6.73
N ARG A 246 0.95 37.41 -7.14
CA ARG A 246 0.31 38.34 -6.20
C ARG A 246 -0.60 37.63 -5.22
N GLU A 247 -1.49 36.77 -5.71
CA GLU A 247 -2.38 35.98 -4.86
C GLU A 247 -1.60 35.09 -3.88
N PHE A 248 -0.51 34.48 -4.34
CA PHE A 248 0.37 33.67 -3.50
C PHE A 248 1.03 34.49 -2.39
N LEU A 249 1.56 35.68 -2.71
CA LEU A 249 2.17 36.57 -1.73
C LEU A 249 1.15 37.14 -0.73
N ASP A 250 -0.07 37.43 -1.20
CA ASP A 250 -1.16 37.87 -0.34
C ASP A 250 -1.57 36.76 0.63
N PHE A 251 -1.61 35.52 0.16
CA PHE A 251 -1.89 34.36 1.01
C PHE A 251 -0.78 34.09 2.03
N LEU A 252 0.50 34.20 1.64
CA LEU A 252 1.63 34.14 2.58
C LEU A 252 1.47 35.15 3.73
N ARG A 253 1.04 36.38 3.43
CA ARG A 253 0.78 37.41 4.45
C ARG A 253 -0.39 37.06 5.36
N VAL A 254 -1.47 36.47 4.82
CA VAL A 254 -2.59 35.95 5.63
C VAL A 254 -2.10 34.89 6.62
N LEU A 255 -1.20 34.02 6.19
CA LEU A 255 -0.57 33.00 7.03
C LEU A 255 0.50 33.56 8.01
N ARG A 256 0.79 34.87 7.94
CA ARG A 256 1.89 35.53 8.68
C ARG A 256 3.26 34.91 8.39
N LEU A 257 3.42 34.41 7.17
CA LEU A 257 4.69 33.90 6.65
C LEU A 257 5.33 34.95 5.74
N SER A 258 6.65 34.95 5.69
CA SER A 258 7.42 35.85 4.81
C SER A 258 8.70 35.18 4.31
N TRP A 259 8.89 35.26 3.00
CA TRP A 259 10.11 34.82 2.34
C TRP A 259 10.24 35.62 1.04
N PRO A 260 11.45 36.03 0.60
CA PRO A 260 12.76 35.76 1.19
C PRO A 260 13.10 36.61 2.42
N GLU A 261 12.37 37.69 2.67
CA GLU A 261 12.61 38.56 3.83
C GLU A 261 12.27 37.84 5.14
N LYS A 262 13.14 38.01 6.15
CA LYS A 262 12.85 37.53 7.50
C LYS A 262 11.64 38.28 8.07
N PRO A 263 10.74 37.59 8.79
CA PRO A 263 9.58 38.23 9.40
C PRO A 263 10.02 39.26 10.44
N ALA A 264 9.20 40.28 10.67
CA ALA A 264 9.47 41.29 11.69
C ALA A 264 9.52 40.66 13.09
N ASN A 265 10.32 41.25 13.98
CA ASN A 265 10.37 40.78 15.37
C ASN A 265 9.00 40.96 16.07
N GLY A 266 8.60 39.99 16.89
CA GLY A 266 7.38 40.08 17.72
C GLY A 266 6.20 39.21 17.25
N HIS A 267 6.36 38.42 16.18
CA HIS A 267 5.40 37.37 15.86
C HIS A 267 5.55 36.19 16.84
N ASP A 268 4.46 35.78 17.49
CA ASP A 268 4.44 34.55 18.29
C ASP A 268 4.42 33.33 17.36
N VAL A 269 5.59 32.73 17.17
CA VAL A 269 5.78 31.60 16.26
C VAL A 269 5.04 30.35 16.73
N LYS A 270 4.83 30.18 18.04
CA LYS A 270 4.09 29.04 18.59
C LYS A 270 2.62 29.13 18.17
N HIS A 271 2.03 30.31 18.32
CA HIS A 271 0.66 30.57 17.90
C HIS A 271 0.51 30.40 16.37
N ILE A 272 1.47 30.90 15.57
CA ILE A 272 1.46 30.70 14.11
C ILE A 272 1.55 29.22 13.75
N LEU A 273 2.44 28.45 14.39
CA LEU A 273 2.58 27.02 14.17
C LEU A 273 1.25 26.27 14.43
N VAL A 274 0.56 26.62 15.52
CA VAL A 274 -0.75 26.05 15.85
C VAL A 274 -1.83 26.49 14.85
N ASP A 275 -1.85 27.76 14.45
CA ASP A 275 -2.82 28.25 13.46
C ASP A 275 -2.65 27.53 12.11
N LEU A 276 -1.40 27.38 11.64
CA LEU A 276 -1.08 26.65 10.42
C LEU A 276 -1.60 25.21 10.45
N VAL A 277 -1.34 24.46 11.53
CA VAL A 277 -1.69 23.04 11.59
C VAL A 277 -3.17 22.80 11.91
N VAL A 278 -3.80 23.61 12.77
CA VAL A 278 -5.18 23.38 13.23
C VAL A 278 -6.19 24.09 12.34
N ARG A 279 -5.97 25.37 12.02
CA ARG A 279 -6.93 26.17 11.23
C ARG A 279 -6.75 25.98 9.74
N TRP A 280 -5.50 25.93 9.27
CA TRP A 280 -5.20 25.84 7.83
C TRP A 280 -4.90 24.41 7.35
N GLU A 281 -4.81 23.44 8.27
CA GLU A 281 -4.42 22.04 7.98
C GLU A 281 -3.06 21.91 7.26
N LEU A 282 -2.18 22.90 7.41
CA LEU A 282 -0.85 22.94 6.82
C LEU A 282 0.15 22.25 7.74
N THR A 283 0.47 20.98 7.45
CA THR A 283 1.44 20.21 8.25
C THR A 283 2.88 20.46 7.80
N LEU A 284 3.41 21.68 8.03
CA LEU A 284 4.79 22.02 7.68
C LEU A 284 5.82 21.41 8.65
N TRP A 285 5.54 21.40 9.95
CA TRP A 285 6.48 20.90 10.98
C TRP A 285 5.80 20.08 12.07
N LEU A 286 4.62 20.52 12.53
CA LEU A 286 3.78 19.80 13.47
C LEU A 286 2.59 19.21 12.73
N ARG A 287 2.15 18.02 13.16
CA ARG A 287 0.86 17.44 12.77
C ARG A 287 0.07 17.14 14.03
N VAL A 288 -1.15 17.64 14.03
CA VAL A 288 -2.12 17.46 15.10
C VAL A 288 -3.27 16.62 14.59
N ARG A 289 -3.64 15.57 15.33
CA ARG A 289 -4.83 14.75 15.03
C ARG A 289 -5.61 14.47 16.31
N LEU A 290 -6.91 14.39 16.19
CA LEU A 290 -7.78 13.91 17.26
C LEU A 290 -8.19 12.47 16.95
N ILE A 291 -7.97 11.57 17.91
CA ILE A 291 -8.44 10.18 17.83
C ILE A 291 -9.36 9.91 19.01
N LYS A 292 -10.43 9.13 18.78
CA LYS A 292 -11.35 8.75 19.87
C LYS A 292 -10.58 7.96 20.93
N HIS A 293 -10.77 8.30 22.20
CA HIS A 293 -10.07 7.62 23.28
C HIS A 293 -10.53 6.15 23.35
N PRO A 294 -9.60 5.17 23.41
CA PRO A 294 -9.97 3.75 23.31
C PRO A 294 -10.73 3.22 24.53
N PHE A 295 -10.57 3.84 25.70
CA PHE A 295 -11.09 3.32 26.97
C PHE A 295 -12.00 4.28 27.75
N VAL A 296 -12.13 5.53 27.30
CA VAL A 296 -12.87 6.57 28.03
C VAL A 296 -13.96 7.06 27.09
N PRO A 297 -15.25 6.82 27.42
CA PRO A 297 -16.36 7.28 26.61
C PRO A 297 -16.32 8.79 26.40
N ASP A 298 -16.67 9.24 25.19
CA ASP A 298 -16.78 10.65 24.80
C ASP A 298 -15.53 11.51 25.03
N ALA A 299 -14.39 10.88 25.29
CA ALA A 299 -13.09 11.51 25.37
C ALA A 299 -12.31 11.34 24.07
N TRP A 300 -11.41 12.30 23.85
CA TRP A 300 -10.50 12.33 22.71
C TRP A 300 -9.07 12.30 23.20
N ARG A 301 -8.21 11.69 22.40
CA ARG A 301 -6.77 11.71 22.56
C ARG A 301 -6.19 12.58 21.47
N LEU A 302 -5.34 13.52 21.87
CA LEU A 302 -4.59 14.35 20.95
C LEU A 302 -3.34 13.58 20.50
N LEU A 303 -3.20 13.33 19.21
CA LEU A 303 -2.01 12.73 18.63
C LEU A 303 -1.13 13.83 18.05
N LEU A 304 0.05 14.00 18.62
CA LEU A 304 1.08 14.91 18.13
C LEU A 304 2.17 14.10 17.42
N THR A 305 2.44 14.47 16.17
CA THR A 305 3.51 13.87 15.39
C THR A 305 4.34 14.96 14.73
N HIS A 306 5.62 14.70 14.51
CA HIS A 306 6.42 15.52 13.61
C HIS A 306 5.83 15.40 12.20
N ALA A 307 5.67 16.51 11.49
CA ALA A 307 5.34 16.49 10.08
C ALA A 307 6.58 15.97 9.34
N ARG A 308 6.42 14.88 8.59
CA ARG A 308 7.52 14.05 8.07
C ARG A 308 8.68 14.90 7.51
N ALA A 309 9.79 15.04 8.26
CA ALA A 309 11.05 15.55 7.71
C ALA A 309 11.50 14.67 6.55
N SER A 310 11.13 13.39 6.58
CA SER A 310 11.23 12.49 5.43
C SER A 310 10.46 12.93 4.18
N SER A 311 9.32 13.64 4.24
CA SER A 311 8.69 14.19 3.01
C SER A 311 9.39 15.44 2.53
N ILE A 312 9.92 16.27 3.43
CA ILE A 312 10.73 17.44 3.08
C ILE A 312 12.07 17.00 2.47
N ARG A 313 12.73 16.02 3.10
CA ARG A 313 13.92 15.35 2.57
C ARG A 313 13.61 14.63 1.27
N LEU A 314 12.52 13.87 1.16
CA LEU A 314 12.16 13.20 -0.09
C LEU A 314 11.87 14.23 -1.18
N PHE A 315 11.21 15.34 -0.87
CA PHE A 315 10.99 16.43 -1.81
C PHE A 315 12.33 17.06 -2.22
N THR A 316 13.20 17.37 -1.27
CA THR A 316 14.53 17.94 -1.50
C THR A 316 15.43 16.99 -2.30
N GLU A 317 15.47 15.71 -1.94
CA GLU A 317 16.28 14.67 -2.56
C GLU A 317 15.70 14.24 -3.92
N ASN A 318 14.39 14.18 -4.07
CA ASN A 318 13.76 13.97 -5.37
C ASN A 318 14.08 15.14 -6.29
N HIS A 319 13.97 16.39 -5.84
CA HIS A 319 14.36 17.54 -6.67
C HIS A 319 15.86 17.56 -6.98
N LYS A 320 16.74 17.16 -6.04
CA LYS A 320 18.18 16.95 -6.33
C LYS A 320 18.41 15.84 -7.36
N ARG A 321 17.62 14.76 -7.33
CA ARG A 321 17.70 13.63 -8.27
C ARG A 321 17.17 13.98 -9.66
N VAL A 322 15.99 14.61 -9.73
CA VAL A 322 15.35 15.16 -10.94
C VAL A 322 16.32 16.13 -11.62
N MET A 323 16.93 17.01 -10.83
CA MET A 323 17.84 18.05 -11.34
C MET A 323 19.31 17.61 -11.41
N ALA A 324 19.59 16.30 -11.42
CA ALA A 324 20.80 15.54 -11.77
C ALA A 324 22.24 16.05 -11.42
N ARG A 325 22.46 17.25 -10.87
CA ARG A 325 23.76 17.89 -10.54
C ARG A 325 23.58 18.99 -9.48
N ASP A 326 24.64 19.37 -8.77
CA ASP A 326 24.64 20.51 -7.82
C ASP A 326 24.12 21.83 -8.43
N SER A 327 24.32 22.03 -9.74
CA SER A 327 23.78 23.19 -10.49
C SER A 327 22.25 23.20 -10.56
N GLY A 328 21.61 22.04 -10.43
CA GLY A 328 20.17 21.86 -10.51
C GLY A 328 19.42 22.35 -9.26
N TYR A 329 19.97 22.09 -8.08
CA TYR A 329 19.39 22.61 -6.83
C TYR A 329 19.54 24.13 -6.73
N SER A 330 20.68 24.68 -7.17
CA SER A 330 20.84 26.14 -7.29
C SER A 330 19.84 26.74 -8.29
N ARG A 331 19.64 26.11 -9.46
CA ARG A 331 18.61 26.51 -10.43
C ARG A 331 17.21 26.54 -9.79
N TYR A 332 16.83 25.48 -9.07
CA TYR A 332 15.55 25.41 -8.36
C TYR A 332 15.32 26.59 -7.40
N TRP A 333 16.31 26.92 -6.57
CA TRP A 333 16.24 28.07 -5.68
C TRP A 333 16.13 29.40 -6.44
N LYS A 334 16.87 29.56 -7.55
CA LYS A 334 16.80 30.77 -8.39
C LYS A 334 15.42 30.94 -9.02
N LEU A 335 14.78 29.84 -9.44
CA LEU A 335 13.42 29.87 -10.00
C LEU A 335 12.40 30.34 -8.96
N LEU A 336 12.42 29.75 -7.77
CA LEU A 336 11.52 30.16 -6.68
C LEU A 336 11.77 31.58 -6.20
N TYR A 337 13.04 31.98 -6.07
CA TYR A 337 13.40 33.35 -5.74
C TYR A 337 12.87 34.33 -6.78
N SER A 338 13.05 34.01 -8.08
CA SER A 338 12.57 34.85 -9.18
C SER A 338 11.06 34.96 -9.20
N PHE A 339 10.36 33.85 -8.96
CA PHE A 339 8.90 33.85 -8.83
C PHE A 339 8.44 34.75 -7.69
N VAL A 340 9.01 34.61 -6.49
CA VAL A 340 8.59 35.39 -5.32
C VAL A 340 8.92 36.87 -5.48
N LYS A 341 10.12 37.21 -5.95
CA LYS A 341 10.57 38.61 -6.11
C LYS A 341 10.05 39.29 -7.38
N GLY A 342 9.57 38.52 -8.35
CA GLY A 342 9.17 39.01 -9.67
C GLY A 342 10.34 39.48 -10.54
N ALA A 343 11.58 39.10 -10.20
CA ALA A 343 12.79 39.47 -10.93
C ALA A 343 13.90 38.43 -10.71
N SER A 344 14.74 38.22 -11.73
CA SER A 344 15.89 37.32 -11.62
C SER A 344 16.86 37.77 -10.52
N PRO A 345 17.53 36.84 -9.82
CA PRO A 345 18.51 37.19 -8.80
C PRO A 345 19.70 37.92 -9.43
N GLY A 346 20.03 39.09 -8.87
CA GLY A 346 21.33 39.73 -9.08
C GLY A 346 22.41 39.11 -8.18
N PRO A 347 23.61 39.72 -8.10
CA PRO A 347 24.72 39.21 -7.27
C PRO A 347 24.34 39.02 -5.79
N GLU A 348 23.61 39.97 -5.21
CA GLU A 348 23.12 39.87 -3.82
C GLU A 348 22.08 38.76 -3.65
N GLY A 349 21.23 38.55 -4.67
CA GLY A 349 20.24 37.47 -4.68
C GLY A 349 20.91 36.09 -4.78
N ASP A 350 21.97 35.97 -5.58
CA ASP A 350 22.76 34.74 -5.70
C ASP A 350 23.49 34.39 -4.39
N ASP A 351 24.08 35.39 -3.71
CA ASP A 351 24.69 35.20 -2.39
C ASP A 351 23.65 34.77 -1.34
N PHE A 352 22.50 35.47 -1.31
CA PHE A 352 21.36 35.11 -0.48
C PHE A 352 20.90 33.67 -0.71
N ILE A 353 20.72 33.25 -1.97
CA ILE A 353 20.30 31.89 -2.32
C ILE A 353 21.30 30.86 -1.81
N SER A 354 22.60 31.08 -2.03
CA SER A 354 23.63 30.13 -1.62
C SER A 354 23.68 29.93 -0.09
N THR A 355 23.59 31.03 0.65
CA THR A 355 23.58 31.05 2.11
C THR A 355 22.31 30.41 2.65
N SER A 356 21.15 30.78 2.08
CA SER A 356 19.84 30.25 2.47
C SER A 356 19.74 28.76 2.22
N ALA A 357 20.14 28.28 1.04
CA ALA A 357 20.10 26.87 0.68
C ALA A 357 20.93 26.00 1.63
N ARG A 358 22.09 26.51 2.07
CA ARG A 358 22.93 25.85 3.07
C ARG A 358 22.24 25.80 4.43
N LEU A 359 21.72 26.93 4.89
CA LEU A 359 21.05 27.03 6.19
C LEU A 359 19.81 26.12 6.28
N GLN A 360 18.99 26.10 5.23
CA GLN A 360 17.84 25.19 5.14
C GLN A 360 18.28 23.71 5.13
N SER A 361 19.38 23.39 4.45
CA SER A 361 19.94 22.02 4.47
C SER A 361 20.39 21.61 5.87
N ASP A 362 20.96 22.54 6.64
CA ASP A 362 21.37 22.31 8.02
C ASP A 362 20.14 22.10 8.94
N TYR A 363 19.05 22.85 8.73
CA TYR A 363 17.78 22.61 9.44
C TYR A 363 17.18 21.24 9.13
N VAL A 364 17.11 20.85 7.86
CA VAL A 364 16.62 19.53 7.46
C VAL A 364 17.50 18.42 8.05
N ALA A 365 18.83 18.60 8.05
CA ALA A 365 19.76 17.65 8.65
C ALA A 365 19.54 17.51 10.17
N LEU A 366 19.26 18.61 10.87
CA LEU A 366 18.89 18.60 12.29
C LEU A 366 17.58 17.83 12.52
N LEU A 367 16.55 18.09 11.72
CA LEU A 367 15.27 17.36 11.80
C LEU A 367 15.43 15.86 11.53
N LEU A 368 16.25 15.48 10.57
CA LEU A 368 16.51 14.07 10.27
C LEU A 368 17.27 13.38 11.39
N LYS A 369 18.17 14.07 12.10
CA LYS A 369 18.83 13.52 13.30
C LYS A 369 17.81 13.27 14.42
N ILE A 370 16.87 14.20 14.60
CA ILE A 370 15.75 14.04 15.55
C ILE A 370 14.88 12.84 15.16
N GLU A 371 14.57 12.69 13.86
CA GLU A 371 13.77 11.57 13.34
C GLU A 371 14.50 10.23 13.35
N ALA A 372 15.82 10.17 13.18
CA ALA A 372 16.59 8.91 13.08
C ALA A 372 16.51 8.01 14.34
N PHE A 373 15.97 8.53 15.46
CA PHE A 373 15.65 7.73 16.65
C PHE A 373 14.33 6.93 16.54
N LYS A 374 13.73 6.88 15.35
CA LYS A 374 12.41 6.29 15.04
C LYS A 374 12.22 4.82 15.43
N ASP A 375 13.29 4.04 15.49
CA ASP A 375 13.15 2.58 15.38
C ASP A 375 12.78 1.85 16.68
N ARG A 376 12.54 2.53 17.82
CA ARG A 376 12.47 1.82 19.12
C ARG A 376 11.41 2.21 20.15
N TYR A 377 10.48 3.12 19.88
CA TYR A 377 9.55 3.56 20.93
C TYR A 377 8.08 3.45 20.55
N GLU A 378 7.30 2.82 21.42
CA GLU A 378 5.85 2.90 21.45
C GLU A 378 5.40 4.35 21.63
N PRO A 379 4.24 4.76 21.06
CA PRO A 379 3.73 6.10 21.28
C PRO A 379 3.54 6.35 22.78
N MET A 380 4.18 7.40 23.29
CA MET A 380 4.10 7.76 24.70
C MET A 380 2.80 8.52 24.93
N ILE A 381 1.97 8.01 25.84
CA ILE A 381 0.71 8.63 26.22
C ILE A 381 0.94 9.33 27.56
N LEU A 382 0.72 10.64 27.59
CA LEU A 382 0.91 11.47 28.78
C LEU A 382 -0.36 12.25 29.11
N PRO A 383 -0.60 12.50 30.42
CA PRO A 383 -1.62 13.46 30.83
C PRO A 383 -1.35 14.84 30.24
N ILE A 384 -2.41 15.58 29.93
CA ILE A 384 -2.28 16.89 29.28
C ILE A 384 -1.45 17.87 30.11
N ALA A 385 -1.59 17.87 31.44
CA ALA A 385 -0.80 18.70 32.35
C ALA A 385 0.71 18.45 32.22
N THR A 386 1.11 17.18 32.15
CA THR A 386 2.51 16.81 31.92
C THR A 386 3.00 17.28 30.55
N VAL A 387 2.14 17.24 29.54
CA VAL A 387 2.50 17.70 28.19
C VAL A 387 2.65 19.21 28.13
N GLN A 388 1.83 19.97 28.86
CA GLN A 388 1.96 21.43 28.98
C GLN A 388 3.30 21.83 29.61
N GLU A 389 3.83 21.03 30.55
CA GLU A 389 5.15 21.26 31.13
C GLU A 389 6.30 20.90 30.18
N LEU A 390 6.11 19.89 29.32
CA LEU A 390 7.14 19.41 28.41
C LEU A 390 7.20 20.18 27.09
N MET A 391 6.07 20.65 26.58
CA MET A 391 6.00 21.37 25.31
C MET A 391 6.43 22.83 25.51
N PRO A 392 7.18 23.41 24.57
CA PRO A 392 7.62 24.79 24.71
C PRO A 392 6.46 25.78 24.54
N GLY A 393 6.23 26.60 25.57
CA GLY A 393 5.27 27.70 25.55
C GLY A 393 3.80 27.27 25.53
N SER A 394 2.95 28.04 24.86
CA SER A 394 1.47 27.90 24.89
C SER A 394 0.89 26.92 23.87
N ILE A 395 1.70 26.06 23.24
CA ILE A 395 1.28 25.28 22.07
C ILE A 395 0.06 24.40 22.37
N ILE A 396 0.03 23.76 23.54
CA ILE A 396 -1.06 22.85 23.91
C ILE A 396 -2.31 23.65 24.24
N GLU A 397 -2.16 24.77 24.96
CA GLU A 397 -3.23 25.69 25.29
C GLU A 397 -3.87 26.25 24.01
N ASP A 398 -3.06 26.71 23.06
CA ASP A 398 -3.50 27.25 21.77
C ASP A 398 -4.26 26.19 20.96
N ILE A 399 -3.79 24.92 20.99
CA ILE A 399 -4.50 23.80 20.34
C ILE A 399 -5.86 23.57 21.01
N GLN A 400 -5.92 23.55 22.35
CA GLN A 400 -7.17 23.36 23.08
C GLN A 400 -8.17 24.49 22.80
N GLU A 401 -7.69 25.73 22.71
CA GLU A 401 -8.50 26.91 22.40
C GLU A 401 -9.09 26.84 20.98
N GLN A 402 -8.27 26.50 19.97
CA GLN A 402 -8.73 26.40 18.58
C GLN A 402 -9.76 25.28 18.37
N PHE A 403 -9.68 24.19 19.14
CA PHE A 403 -10.71 23.15 19.18
C PHE A 403 -11.99 23.55 19.97
N GLN A 404 -12.09 24.82 20.40
CA GLN A 404 -13.25 25.45 21.06
C GLN A 404 -13.81 24.72 22.28
N TYR A 405 -12.98 23.94 23.00
CA TYR A 405 -13.46 23.03 24.05
C TYR A 405 -14.54 22.03 23.59
N ARG A 406 -14.79 21.88 22.28
CA ARG A 406 -15.76 20.92 21.74
C ARG A 406 -15.35 19.48 22.03
N PHE A 407 -14.04 19.25 22.08
CA PHE A 407 -13.47 17.95 22.32
C PHE A 407 -12.89 17.89 23.74
N ASN A 408 -13.38 16.93 24.53
CA ASN A 408 -12.79 16.61 25.82
C ASN A 408 -11.47 15.85 25.60
N ILE A 409 -10.38 16.60 25.45
CA ILE A 409 -9.04 16.03 25.28
C ILE A 409 -8.55 15.52 26.64
N HIS A 410 -8.48 14.20 26.78
CA HIS A 410 -8.13 13.54 28.03
C HIS A 410 -6.61 13.37 28.19
N ASP A 411 -5.94 12.96 27.11
CA ASP A 411 -4.51 12.72 27.10
C ASP A 411 -3.90 13.06 25.72
N VAL A 412 -2.58 13.11 25.70
CA VAL A 412 -1.80 13.38 24.49
C VAL A 412 -0.89 12.19 24.22
N ALA A 413 -0.95 11.67 23.01
CA ALA A 413 -0.01 10.69 22.50
C ALA A 413 1.05 11.37 21.63
N PHE A 414 2.31 11.18 21.99
CA PHE A 414 3.44 11.51 21.14
C PHE A 414 3.80 10.30 20.29
N ALA A 415 3.72 10.43 18.96
CA ALA A 415 4.28 9.41 18.09
C ALA A 415 5.81 9.33 18.21
N HIS A 416 6.45 10.44 18.60
CA HIS A 416 7.89 10.56 18.75
C HIS A 416 8.26 11.35 20.01
N MET A 417 9.04 10.74 20.92
CA MET A 417 9.47 11.39 22.17
C MET A 417 10.34 12.63 21.94
N ASN A 418 11.04 12.70 20.81
CA ASN A 418 11.94 13.82 20.50
C ASN A 418 11.22 15.05 19.96
N LEU A 419 9.89 15.03 19.81
CA LEU A 419 9.14 16.16 19.25
C LEU A 419 9.28 17.43 20.10
N SER A 420 9.07 17.34 21.41
CA SER A 420 9.21 18.48 22.33
C SER A 420 10.66 19.00 22.39
N PRO A 421 11.69 18.15 22.62
CA PRO A 421 13.08 18.59 22.63
C PRO A 421 13.52 19.21 21.30
N ALA A 422 13.09 18.64 20.17
CA ALA A 422 13.34 19.21 18.86
C ALA A 422 12.76 20.60 18.71
N LEU A 423 11.49 20.77 19.06
CA LEU A 423 10.82 22.06 18.96
C LEU A 423 11.48 23.10 19.88
N THR A 424 11.90 22.67 21.07
CA THR A 424 12.64 23.50 22.02
C THR A 424 13.95 23.97 21.39
N VAL A 425 14.76 23.08 20.80
CA VAL A 425 16.01 23.44 20.11
C VAL A 425 15.77 24.45 18.98
N PHE A 426 14.73 24.26 18.17
CA PHE A 426 14.40 25.22 17.10
C PHE A 426 13.98 26.59 17.66
N LEU A 427 13.17 26.63 18.72
CA LEU A 427 12.72 27.88 19.31
C LEU A 427 13.85 28.61 20.06
N THR A 428 14.80 27.90 20.68
CA THR A 428 15.85 28.49 21.51
C THR A 428 17.19 28.68 20.81
N GLU A 429 17.69 27.68 20.08
CA GLU A 429 19.01 27.71 19.44
C GLU A 429 18.97 28.33 18.04
N VAL A 430 17.97 27.97 17.24
CA VAL A 430 17.76 28.59 15.92
C VAL A 430 17.13 29.97 16.06
N GLY A 431 16.19 30.11 17.01
CA GLY A 431 15.49 31.35 17.29
C GLY A 431 14.18 31.48 16.52
N GLU A 432 13.20 32.15 17.12
CA GLU A 432 11.83 32.24 16.60
C GLU A 432 11.76 32.81 15.18
N THR A 433 12.43 33.94 14.91
CA THR A 433 12.43 34.58 13.59
C THR A 433 12.97 33.65 12.49
N ASP A 434 14.05 32.92 12.79
CA ASP A 434 14.70 32.04 11.83
C ASP A 434 13.91 30.74 11.62
N PHE A 435 13.25 30.26 12.69
CA PHE A 435 12.32 29.14 12.57
C PHE A 435 11.09 29.51 11.74
N LEU A 436 10.49 30.69 11.95
CA LEU A 436 9.37 31.15 11.12
C LEU A 436 9.78 31.37 9.66
N TRP A 437 11.00 31.83 9.42
CA TRP A 437 11.56 31.94 8.09
C TRP A 437 11.80 30.57 7.43
N HIS A 438 12.21 29.55 8.18
CA HIS A 438 12.24 28.16 7.72
C HIS A 438 10.84 27.65 7.34
N LEU A 439 9.82 27.85 8.19
CA LEU A 439 8.43 27.49 7.87
C LEU A 439 7.93 28.21 6.60
N SER A 440 8.33 29.48 6.42
CA SER A 440 7.98 30.25 5.22
C SER A 440 8.61 29.64 3.97
N TRP A 441 9.87 29.22 4.03
CA TRP A 441 10.52 28.49 2.93
C TRP A 441 9.84 27.15 2.65
N GLU A 442 9.49 26.38 3.69
CA GLU A 442 8.77 25.09 3.57
C GLU A 442 7.44 25.25 2.82
N PHE A 443 6.71 26.34 3.12
CA PHE A 443 5.50 26.67 2.40
C PHE A 443 5.77 27.04 0.93
N VAL A 444 6.78 27.90 0.67
CA VAL A 444 7.13 28.32 -0.70
C VAL A 444 7.52 27.13 -1.57
N GLN A 445 8.40 26.26 -1.08
CA GLN A 445 8.86 25.12 -1.87
C GLN A 445 7.72 24.14 -2.19
N MET A 446 6.76 23.97 -1.27
CA MET A 446 5.68 23.01 -1.41
C MET A 446 4.57 23.52 -2.34
N TYR A 447 4.19 24.80 -2.23
CA TYR A 447 2.98 25.32 -2.86
C TYR A 447 3.24 26.22 -4.08
N ALA A 448 4.38 26.92 -4.18
CA ALA A 448 4.62 27.79 -5.34
C ALA A 448 4.60 27.04 -6.68
N PRO A 449 5.19 25.84 -6.82
CA PRO A 449 5.09 25.06 -8.07
C PRO A 449 3.67 24.59 -8.40
N MET A 450 2.77 24.53 -7.41
CA MET A 450 1.36 24.18 -7.64
C MET A 450 0.54 25.38 -8.12
N VAL A 451 0.96 26.60 -7.77
CA VAL A 451 0.22 27.84 -8.10
C VAL A 451 0.55 28.33 -9.50
N ASP A 452 1.79 28.15 -9.97
CA ASP A 452 2.25 28.64 -11.26
C ASP A 452 2.78 27.50 -12.14
N ARG A 453 2.12 27.26 -13.27
CA ARG A 453 2.50 26.19 -14.20
C ARG A 453 3.81 26.51 -14.93
N GLY A 454 4.07 27.78 -15.27
CA GLY A 454 5.30 28.15 -15.97
C GLY A 454 6.53 27.88 -15.10
N LEU A 455 6.45 28.25 -13.81
CA LEU A 455 7.44 27.90 -12.80
C LEU A 455 7.63 26.37 -12.71
N LEU A 456 6.54 25.59 -12.68
CA LEU A 456 6.62 24.14 -12.63
C LEU A 456 7.25 23.55 -13.91
N GLU A 457 6.92 24.08 -15.08
CA GLU A 457 7.54 23.72 -16.36
C GLU A 457 9.05 23.97 -16.34
N GLU A 458 9.49 25.10 -15.78
CA GLU A 458 10.91 25.41 -15.63
C GLU A 458 11.64 24.53 -14.59
N ILE A 459 10.92 24.07 -13.56
CA ILE A 459 11.44 23.15 -12.54
C ILE A 459 11.56 21.73 -13.11
N VAL A 460 10.57 21.27 -13.86
CA VAL A 460 10.57 19.89 -14.40
C VAL A 460 11.37 19.81 -15.72
N ASP A 461 11.62 20.94 -16.37
CA ASP A 461 12.33 21.04 -17.67
C ASP A 461 11.58 20.28 -18.81
N ASP A 462 10.28 20.03 -18.62
CA ASP A 462 9.39 19.36 -19.58
C ASP A 462 7.92 19.74 -19.35
N ALA A 463 7.27 20.29 -20.39
CA ALA A 463 5.91 20.82 -20.30
C ALA A 463 4.82 19.75 -20.12
N GLN A 464 5.03 18.55 -20.69
CA GLN A 464 4.06 17.45 -20.55
C GLN A 464 4.14 16.87 -19.14
N HIS A 465 5.34 16.67 -18.61
CA HIS A 465 5.56 16.20 -17.25
C HIS A 465 5.06 17.22 -16.23
N ALA A 466 5.29 18.52 -16.42
CA ALA A 466 4.75 19.55 -15.53
C ALA A 466 3.21 19.59 -15.50
N THR A 467 2.55 19.44 -16.66
CA THR A 467 1.08 19.35 -16.73
C THR A 467 0.56 18.19 -15.90
N PHE A 468 1.20 17.03 -16.06
CA PHE A 468 0.85 15.84 -15.31
C PHE A 468 1.10 16.01 -13.81
N TYR A 469 2.27 16.52 -13.44
CA TYR A 469 2.66 16.71 -12.04
C TYR A 469 1.71 17.68 -11.32
N LEU A 470 1.29 18.76 -11.98
CA LEU A 470 0.27 19.67 -11.45
C LEU A 470 -1.04 18.94 -11.18
N ARG A 471 -1.52 18.09 -12.10
CA ARG A 471 -2.73 17.29 -11.90
C ARG A 471 -2.57 16.36 -10.70
N LEU A 472 -1.42 15.71 -10.56
CA LEU A 472 -1.14 14.80 -9.44
C LEU A 472 -1.15 15.54 -8.09
N LEU A 473 -0.52 16.71 -8.02
CA LEU A 473 -0.54 17.58 -6.83
C LEU A 473 -1.97 18.01 -6.49
N CYS A 474 -2.72 18.51 -7.47
CA CYS A 474 -4.12 18.91 -7.27
C CYS A 474 -5.00 17.74 -6.81
N ALA A 475 -4.82 16.54 -7.40
CA ALA A 475 -5.56 15.34 -7.02
C ALA A 475 -5.25 14.92 -5.57
N ARG A 476 -4.00 15.04 -5.14
CA ARG A 476 -3.56 14.74 -3.78
C ARG A 476 -4.15 15.70 -2.74
N GLU A 477 -4.25 16.99 -3.06
CA GLU A 477 -4.90 17.96 -2.17
C GLU A 477 -6.40 17.67 -2.04
N VAL A 478 -7.05 17.26 -3.15
CA VAL A 478 -8.44 16.81 -3.12
C VAL A 478 -8.61 15.55 -2.28
N ASP A 479 -7.72 14.55 -2.42
CA ASP A 479 -7.73 13.36 -1.56
C ASP A 479 -7.53 13.72 -0.09
N THR A 480 -6.62 14.65 0.23
CA THR A 480 -6.36 15.04 1.62
C THR A 480 -7.63 15.54 2.33
N ILE A 481 -8.47 16.32 1.65
CA ILE A 481 -9.70 16.87 2.22
C ILE A 481 -10.89 15.89 2.09
N TYR A 482 -11.02 15.21 0.95
CA TYR A 482 -12.19 14.41 0.60
C TYR A 482 -11.95 12.90 0.66
N SER A 483 -10.84 12.42 1.25
CA SER A 483 -10.44 10.99 1.22
C SER A 483 -11.59 10.02 1.57
N PRO A 484 -12.38 10.24 2.65
CA PRO A 484 -13.47 9.33 2.98
C PRO A 484 -14.56 9.24 1.89
N LEU A 485 -14.94 10.39 1.30
CA LEU A 485 -15.84 10.45 0.15
C LEU A 485 -15.23 9.75 -1.06
N LEU A 486 -13.98 10.04 -1.40
CA LEU A 486 -13.32 9.42 -2.56
C LEU A 486 -13.22 7.90 -2.41
N ALA A 487 -12.87 7.40 -1.22
CA ALA A 487 -12.87 5.99 -0.90
C ALA A 487 -14.25 5.36 -1.08
N ALA A 488 -15.31 6.07 -0.69
CA ALA A 488 -16.68 5.62 -0.87
C ALA A 488 -17.07 5.53 -2.34
N LEU A 489 -16.84 6.59 -3.11
CA LEU A 489 -17.09 6.63 -4.56
C LEU A 489 -16.29 5.54 -5.29
N TYR A 490 -15.00 5.41 -4.98
CA TYR A 490 -14.13 4.39 -5.56
C TYR A 490 -14.63 2.98 -5.26
N SER A 491 -15.01 2.70 -4.01
CA SER A 491 -15.52 1.38 -3.62
C SER A 491 -16.82 1.00 -4.33
N ARG A 492 -17.66 1.97 -4.68
CA ARG A 492 -18.90 1.69 -5.42
C ARG A 492 -18.61 1.28 -6.85
N VAL A 493 -17.65 1.94 -7.48
CA VAL A 493 -17.25 1.63 -8.86
C VAL A 493 -16.45 0.32 -8.93
N ARG A 494 -15.61 0.02 -7.92
CA ARG A 494 -14.61 -1.04 -8.01
C ARG A 494 -14.80 -2.21 -7.04
N LEU A 495 -15.49 -2.03 -5.92
CA LEU A 495 -15.67 -3.03 -4.86
C LEU A 495 -17.14 -3.43 -4.71
N THR A 496 -17.57 -4.34 -5.58
CA THR A 496 -18.92 -4.94 -5.53
C THR A 496 -19.18 -5.65 -4.19
N ASP A 497 -20.45 -5.88 -3.85
CA ASP A 497 -20.84 -6.63 -2.65
C ASP A 497 -20.20 -8.03 -2.61
N VAL A 498 -20.08 -8.66 -3.78
CA VAL A 498 -19.38 -9.95 -3.93
C VAL A 498 -17.90 -9.81 -3.58
N GLY A 499 -17.25 -8.72 -4.01
CA GLY A 499 -15.87 -8.39 -3.64
C GLY A 499 -15.72 -8.20 -2.13
N ARG A 500 -16.62 -7.45 -1.49
CA ARG A 500 -16.63 -7.24 -0.02
C ARG A 500 -16.78 -8.57 0.72
N SER A 501 -17.72 -9.41 0.30
CA SER A 501 -17.97 -10.73 0.91
C SER A 501 -16.75 -11.65 0.78
N ARG A 502 -16.16 -11.76 -0.42
CA ARG A 502 -14.97 -12.58 -0.66
C ARG A 502 -13.77 -12.10 0.16
N THR A 503 -13.54 -10.79 0.24
CA THR A 503 -12.46 -10.22 1.04
C THR A 503 -12.67 -10.47 2.53
N SER A 504 -13.90 -10.31 3.03
CA SER A 504 -14.24 -10.62 4.43
C SER A 504 -13.96 -12.09 4.75
N PHE A 505 -14.37 -13.00 3.86
CA PHE A 505 -14.10 -14.42 3.98
C PHE A 505 -12.60 -14.76 4.01
N LEU A 506 -11.79 -14.08 3.19
CA LEU A 506 -10.33 -14.24 3.21
C LEU A 506 -9.74 -13.86 4.57
N PHE A 507 -10.13 -12.70 5.13
CA PHE A 507 -9.65 -12.29 6.46
C PHE A 507 -10.09 -13.25 7.57
N GLN A 508 -11.33 -13.71 7.55
CA GLN A 508 -11.81 -14.70 8.51
C GLN A 508 -11.04 -16.02 8.41
N SER A 509 -10.74 -16.46 7.18
CA SER A 509 -9.94 -17.66 6.93
C SER A 509 -8.51 -17.49 7.44
N LEU A 510 -7.91 -16.31 7.27
CA LEU A 510 -6.59 -15.98 7.83
C LEU A 510 -6.61 -16.04 9.36
N VAL A 511 -7.56 -15.36 10.02
CA VAL A 511 -7.70 -15.39 11.49
C VAL A 511 -7.82 -16.82 12.00
N LYS A 512 -8.70 -17.62 11.40
CA LYS A 512 -8.90 -19.03 11.76
C LYS A 512 -7.61 -19.84 11.60
N THR A 513 -6.92 -19.68 10.48
CA THR A 513 -5.67 -20.40 10.21
C THR A 513 -4.55 -19.96 11.17
N SER A 514 -4.46 -18.67 11.48
CA SER A 514 -3.52 -18.14 12.47
C SER A 514 -3.76 -18.69 13.87
N VAL A 515 -5.03 -18.76 14.32
CA VAL A 515 -5.38 -19.37 15.61
C VAL A 515 -5.04 -20.86 15.64
N GLN A 516 -5.27 -21.59 14.54
CA GLN A 516 -4.86 -23.00 14.44
C GLN A 516 -3.35 -23.14 14.54
N ARG A 517 -2.59 -22.34 13.78
CA ARG A 517 -1.14 -22.39 13.77
C ARG A 517 -0.55 -22.02 15.12
N LEU A 518 -1.13 -21.05 15.81
CA LEU A 518 -0.71 -20.61 17.15
C LEU A 518 -0.76 -21.75 18.18
N LYS A 519 -1.72 -22.67 18.07
CA LYS A 519 -1.82 -23.85 18.95
C LYS A 519 -0.64 -24.81 18.77
N GLU A 520 -0.06 -24.86 17.58
CA GLU A 520 1.06 -25.74 17.22
C GLU A 520 2.44 -25.14 17.56
N VAL A 521 2.48 -23.86 17.94
CA VAL A 521 3.73 -23.17 18.26
C VAL A 521 4.34 -23.74 19.54
N THR A 522 5.61 -24.13 19.49
CA THR A 522 6.32 -24.75 20.61
C THR A 522 7.07 -23.76 21.51
N TRP A 523 7.33 -22.55 21.03
CA TRP A 523 8.09 -21.52 21.77
C TRP A 523 7.22 -20.64 22.69
N LEU A 524 5.91 -20.84 22.69
CA LEU A 524 4.96 -20.11 23.52
C LEU A 524 4.38 -21.01 24.61
N GLU A 525 4.15 -20.43 25.78
CA GLU A 525 3.39 -21.05 26.87
C GLU A 525 1.89 -21.08 26.54
N ASP A 526 1.15 -22.02 27.14
CA ASP A 526 -0.24 -22.28 26.77
C ASP A 526 -1.20 -21.15 27.18
N ASP A 527 -0.92 -20.47 28.28
CA ASP A 527 -1.64 -19.28 28.73
C ASP A 527 -1.49 -18.12 27.73
N THR A 528 -0.27 -17.90 27.23
CA THR A 528 0.04 -16.90 26.22
C THR A 528 -0.63 -17.24 24.88
N LYS A 529 -0.65 -18.51 24.48
CA LYS A 529 -1.42 -18.96 23.31
C LYS A 529 -2.91 -18.69 23.47
N GLN A 530 -3.47 -18.92 24.65
CA GLN A 530 -4.88 -18.69 24.93
C GLN A 530 -5.22 -17.20 24.86
N PHE A 531 -4.38 -16.34 25.44
CA PHE A 531 -4.51 -14.89 25.36
C PHE A 531 -4.45 -14.40 23.89
N LEU A 532 -3.43 -14.83 23.15
CA LEU A 532 -3.26 -14.44 21.74
C LEU A 532 -4.39 -14.97 20.83
N SER A 533 -4.88 -16.18 21.09
CA SER A 533 -6.04 -16.73 20.36
C SER A 533 -7.28 -15.87 20.59
N SER A 534 -7.56 -15.54 21.86
CA SER A 534 -8.69 -14.68 22.23
C SER A 534 -8.57 -13.29 21.57
N LYS A 535 -7.34 -12.75 21.49
CA LYS A 535 -7.07 -11.46 20.81
C LYS A 535 -7.31 -11.54 19.31
N LEU A 536 -6.87 -12.62 18.65
CA LEU A 536 -7.07 -12.83 17.20
C LEU A 536 -8.55 -13.02 16.86
N GLU A 537 -9.29 -13.76 17.69
CA GLU A 537 -10.73 -13.97 17.51
C GLU A 537 -11.54 -12.68 17.72
N ALA A 538 -11.02 -11.75 18.52
CA ALA A 538 -11.61 -10.43 18.72
C ALA A 538 -11.27 -9.40 17.61
N VAL A 539 -10.50 -9.77 16.58
CA VAL A 539 -10.17 -8.86 15.47
C VAL A 539 -11.42 -8.49 14.68
N VAL A 540 -11.72 -7.19 14.63
CA VAL A 540 -12.81 -6.65 13.82
C VAL A 540 -12.29 -6.25 12.45
N VAL A 541 -12.73 -6.94 11.40
CA VAL A 541 -12.41 -6.61 10.01
C VAL A 541 -13.31 -5.48 9.54
N ARG A 542 -12.72 -4.31 9.25
CA ARG A 542 -13.43 -3.18 8.64
C ARG A 542 -12.99 -3.04 7.19
N LEU A 543 -13.87 -3.38 6.26
CA LEU A 543 -13.67 -3.13 4.84
C LEU A 543 -14.22 -1.73 4.55
N TRP A 544 -13.33 -0.78 4.26
CA TRP A 544 -13.73 0.58 3.91
C TRP A 544 -14.44 0.61 2.54
N PRO A 545 -15.39 1.56 2.35
CA PRO A 545 -15.77 2.64 3.25
C PRO A 545 -16.64 2.19 4.45
N SER A 546 -16.69 3.01 5.49
CA SER A 546 -17.69 2.88 6.56
C SER A 546 -19.10 2.94 5.98
N SER A 547 -20.07 2.27 6.62
CA SER A 547 -21.49 2.33 6.21
C SER A 547 -22.07 3.74 6.22
N LEU A 548 -21.43 4.67 6.94
CA LEU A 548 -21.73 6.10 6.89
C LEU A 548 -21.72 6.67 5.46
N PHE A 549 -20.94 6.07 4.56
CA PHE A 549 -20.83 6.51 3.17
C PHE A 549 -21.64 5.66 2.17
N ASP A 550 -22.54 4.80 2.66
CA ASP A 550 -23.47 4.07 1.79
C ASP A 550 -24.70 4.93 1.45
N ASP A 551 -25.05 5.90 2.31
CA ASP A 551 -26.18 6.82 2.15
C ASP A 551 -25.72 8.22 1.67
N PRO A 552 -26.10 8.65 0.45
CA PRO A 552 -25.72 9.96 -0.07
C PRO A 552 -26.09 11.12 0.83
N ARG A 553 -27.21 11.05 1.58
CA ARG A 553 -27.67 12.17 2.42
C ARG A 553 -26.75 12.42 3.61
N GLN A 554 -26.26 11.34 4.23
CA GLN A 554 -25.32 11.43 5.35
C GLN A 554 -23.99 12.00 4.87
N VAL A 555 -23.58 11.65 3.65
CA VAL A 555 -22.35 12.19 3.04
C VAL A 555 -22.52 13.67 2.69
N ASP A 556 -23.66 14.07 2.11
CA ASP A 556 -23.97 15.49 1.85
C ASP A 556 -23.93 16.32 3.15
N GLU A 557 -24.44 15.78 4.26
CA GLU A 557 -24.40 16.43 5.57
C GLU A 557 -22.98 16.62 6.09
N VAL A 558 -22.13 15.59 5.99
CA VAL A 558 -20.71 15.63 6.41
C VAL A 558 -19.94 16.73 5.67
N TYR A 559 -20.21 16.92 4.38
CA TYR A 559 -19.52 17.91 3.55
C TYR A 559 -20.32 19.20 3.35
N SER A 560 -21.38 19.42 4.13
CA SER A 560 -22.26 20.59 3.98
C SER A 560 -21.54 21.91 4.19
N SER A 561 -20.60 21.97 5.15
CA SER A 561 -19.78 23.15 5.44
C SER A 561 -18.63 23.38 4.45
N CYS A 562 -18.31 22.40 3.61
CA CYS A 562 -17.27 22.57 2.60
C CYS A 562 -17.78 23.50 1.48
N PRO A 563 -16.94 24.44 1.00
CA PRO A 563 -17.34 25.34 -0.07
C PRO A 563 -17.63 24.56 -1.36
N ASP A 564 -18.58 25.07 -2.15
CA ASP A 564 -18.91 24.49 -3.46
C ASP A 564 -17.79 24.69 -4.50
N ASN A 565 -16.81 25.56 -4.18
CA ASN A 565 -15.64 25.86 -5.01
C ASN A 565 -16.01 26.22 -6.45
N GLU A 566 -17.00 27.12 -6.62
CA GLU A 566 -17.43 27.53 -7.95
C GLU A 566 -16.23 27.91 -8.83
N PRO A 567 -16.17 27.39 -10.06
CA PRO A 567 -15.13 27.81 -10.98
C PRO A 567 -15.26 29.33 -11.18
N PRO A 568 -14.19 30.13 -11.02
CA PRO A 568 -14.28 31.56 -11.26
C PRO A 568 -14.88 31.78 -12.65
N SER A 569 -15.97 32.53 -12.72
CA SER A 569 -16.67 32.80 -13.96
C SER A 569 -15.68 33.37 -14.98
N ARG A 570 -15.71 32.87 -16.22
CA ARG A 570 -15.00 33.49 -17.35
C ARG A 570 -15.55 34.91 -17.55
N GLY A 571 -15.08 35.91 -16.79
CA GLY A 571 -15.71 37.22 -16.85
C GLY A 571 -15.32 38.30 -15.85
N SER A 572 -14.32 38.13 -15.00
CA SER A 572 -13.78 39.26 -14.21
C SER A 572 -12.28 39.39 -14.46
N GLY A 573 -11.95 40.14 -15.51
CA GLY A 573 -10.59 40.57 -15.83
C GLY A 573 -10.12 41.72 -14.95
#